data_AF-A0A3A5VED0-F1
#
_entry.id   AF-A0A3A5VED0-F1
#
_cell.length_a   1.000
_cell.length_b   1.000
_cell.length_c   1.000
_cell.angle_alpha   90.00
_cell.angle_beta   90.00
_cell.angle_gamma   90.00
#
_symmetry.space_group_name_H-M   'P 1'
#
loop_
_entity.id
_entity.type
_entity.pdbx_description
1 polymer ?
#
loop_
_entity_poly.entity_id
_entity_poly.type
_entity_poly.pdbx_seq_one_letter_code
_entity_poly.pdbx_strand_id
1 'polypeptide(L)'
;MDASRLRLTGTGEGFSTRITTTLAGVDSPRKVMEALQTLFPDASKETMEDEPRKGQPSKSEWSFDDVSLGVFLQQLHEQRILDTALDAMSAEMNENTTTFSIGRQAAVAGKIAFPIPGDEPVGGVFKITISGKELDDWLQAATWHSGRGQVPRHINDERSMDDDGEATTWV
;
A
#
# COMPACT_ATOMS: atom_id res chain seq x y z
N MET A 1 2.92 -11.62 26.66
CA MET A 1 2.87 -12.81 25.79
C MET A 1 2.65 -12.28 24.39
N ASP A 2 3.69 -12.28 23.57
CA ASP A 2 3.63 -11.78 22.19
C ASP A 2 2.85 -12.83 21.40
N ALA A 3 1.59 -12.55 21.07
CA ALA A 3 0.78 -13.46 20.26
C ALA A 3 1.54 -13.75 18.97
N SER A 4 1.64 -15.02 18.58
CA SER A 4 2.32 -15.42 17.35
C SER A 4 1.77 -14.61 16.19
N ARG A 5 2.56 -13.66 15.70
CA ARG A 5 2.17 -12.76 14.61
C ARG A 5 1.79 -13.62 13.42
N LEU A 6 0.54 -13.57 12.97
CA LEU A 6 0.20 -14.13 11.67
C LEU A 6 1.10 -13.45 10.64
N ARG A 7 1.93 -14.23 9.95
CA ARG A 7 2.77 -13.73 8.86
C ARG A 7 1.91 -13.68 7.60
N LEU A 8 0.97 -12.74 7.57
CA LEU A 8 0.15 -12.52 6.39
C LEU A 8 1.03 -12.00 5.27
N THR A 9 0.78 -12.49 4.05
CA THR A 9 1.55 -12.10 2.85
C THR A 9 0.66 -11.72 1.69
N GLY A 10 -0.65 -11.99 1.75
CA GLY A 10 -1.59 -11.84 0.64
C GLY A 10 -1.44 -12.95 -0.39
N THR A 11 -0.21 -13.34 -0.74
CA THR A 11 0.06 -14.48 -1.61
C THR A 11 -0.18 -15.81 -0.90
N GLY A 12 -0.89 -16.73 -1.55
CA GLY A 12 -1.22 -18.05 -0.99
C GLY A 12 -2.40 -18.09 -0.01
N GLU A 13 -3.04 -16.94 0.25
CA GLU A 13 -4.15 -16.77 1.19
C GLU A 13 -5.50 -16.55 0.48
N GLY A 14 -5.53 -16.73 -0.83
CA GLY A 14 -6.72 -16.47 -1.66
C GLY A 14 -6.82 -15.03 -2.16
N PHE A 15 -5.79 -14.20 -1.93
CA PHE A 15 -5.67 -12.85 -2.47
C PHE A 15 -4.70 -12.83 -3.65
N SER A 16 -4.99 -11.96 -4.62
CA SER A 16 -4.06 -11.55 -5.66
C SER A 16 -3.65 -10.10 -5.40
N THR A 17 -2.40 -9.81 -5.70
CA THR A 17 -1.79 -8.51 -5.46
C THR A 17 -1.20 -8.02 -6.77
N ARG A 18 -1.40 -6.75 -7.07
CA ARG A 18 -0.82 -6.09 -8.25
C ARG A 18 -0.19 -4.78 -7.83
N ILE A 19 1.04 -4.55 -8.26
CA ILE A 19 1.74 -3.29 -8.06
C ILE A 19 1.97 -2.64 -9.40
N THR A 20 1.54 -1.40 -9.55
CA THR A 20 1.82 -0.60 -10.74
C THR A 20 2.55 0.69 -10.40
N THR A 21 3.37 1.15 -11.33
CA THR A 21 4.03 2.45 -11.22
C THR A 21 4.34 3.01 -12.59
N THR A 22 4.36 4.34 -12.69
CA THR A 22 4.72 5.05 -13.91
C THR A 22 6.08 5.69 -13.70
N LEU A 23 7.00 5.42 -14.61
CA LEU A 23 8.26 6.13 -14.72
C LEU A 23 8.04 7.27 -15.71
N ALA A 24 8.40 8.49 -15.30
CA ALA A 24 8.23 9.67 -16.14
C ALA A 24 9.41 10.64 -16.01
N GLY A 25 9.75 11.27 -17.14
CA GLY A 25 10.67 12.40 -17.17
C GLY A 25 12.12 11.99 -16.87
N VAL A 26 12.54 12.21 -15.63
CA VAL A 26 13.91 12.00 -15.14
C VAL A 26 14.04 10.85 -14.15
N ASP A 27 12.99 10.05 -14.00
CA ASP A 27 13.00 8.87 -13.14
C ASP A 27 14.05 7.86 -13.61
N SER A 28 14.93 7.46 -12.71
CA SER A 28 15.91 6.40 -12.95
C SER A 28 15.26 5.03 -12.78
N PRO A 29 15.17 4.19 -13.84
CA PRO A 29 14.59 2.86 -13.74
C PRO A 29 15.24 2.02 -12.64
N ARG A 30 16.57 2.08 -12.53
CA ARG A 30 17.32 1.33 -11.51
C ARG A 30 16.91 1.73 -10.09
N LYS A 31 16.84 3.04 -9.80
CA LYS A 31 16.46 3.53 -8.47
C LYS A 31 15.01 3.22 -8.12
N VAL A 32 14.11 3.27 -9.11
CA VAL A 32 12.70 2.90 -8.91
C VAL A 32 12.59 1.41 -8.61
N MET A 33 13.33 0.56 -9.31
CA MET A 33 13.37 -0.88 -9.04
C MET A 33 13.96 -1.18 -7.65
N GLU A 34 15.07 -0.56 -7.26
CA GLU A 34 15.68 -0.71 -5.93
C GLU A 34 14.70 -0.32 -4.81
N ALA A 35 13.98 0.81 -4.99
CA ALA A 35 12.96 1.24 -4.04
C ALA A 35 11.79 0.25 -3.96
N LEU A 36 11.34 -0.28 -5.10
CA LEU A 36 10.28 -1.29 -5.16
C LEU A 36 10.71 -2.56 -4.41
N GLN A 37 11.89 -3.09 -4.72
CA GLN A 37 12.43 -4.31 -4.13
C GLN A 37 12.73 -4.21 -2.63
N THR A 38 12.92 -2.99 -2.12
CA THR A 38 13.07 -2.76 -0.68
C THR A 38 11.80 -3.12 0.08
N LEU A 39 10.61 -2.87 -0.50
CA LEU A 39 9.32 -3.18 0.10
C LEU A 39 8.71 -4.48 -0.44
N PHE A 40 9.07 -4.87 -1.65
CA PHE A 40 8.52 -6.00 -2.40
C PHE A 40 9.64 -6.82 -3.07
N PRO A 41 10.38 -7.63 -2.30
CA PRO A 41 11.58 -8.32 -2.80
C PRO A 41 11.32 -9.27 -3.99
N ASP A 42 10.11 -9.79 -4.09
CA ASP A 42 9.71 -10.74 -5.14
C ASP A 42 9.42 -10.04 -6.48
N ALA A 43 9.28 -8.71 -6.48
CA ALA A 43 9.09 -7.95 -7.70
C ALA A 43 10.37 -7.97 -8.54
N SER A 44 10.26 -8.57 -9.73
CA SER A 44 11.38 -8.67 -10.67
C SER A 44 10.93 -8.34 -12.09
N LYS A 45 11.87 -7.82 -12.88
CA LYS A 45 11.65 -7.47 -14.28
C LYS A 45 12.85 -7.92 -15.10
N GLU A 46 12.60 -8.62 -16.20
CA GLU A 46 13.66 -9.22 -17.02
C GLU A 46 14.53 -8.18 -17.75
N THR A 47 13.92 -7.08 -18.19
CA THR A 47 14.61 -6.03 -18.96
C THR A 47 14.33 -4.67 -18.34
N MET A 48 15.40 -3.94 -18.01
CA MET A 48 15.31 -2.56 -17.54
C MET A 48 15.43 -1.60 -18.71
N GLU A 49 14.64 -0.53 -18.66
CA GLU A 49 14.76 0.60 -19.56
C GLU A 49 16.06 1.37 -19.33
N ASP A 50 16.50 2.10 -20.35
CA ASP A 50 17.67 2.97 -20.26
C ASP A 50 17.44 4.16 -19.31
N GLU A 51 18.53 4.62 -18.70
CA GLU A 51 18.51 5.83 -17.87
C GLU A 51 18.14 7.06 -18.72
N PRO A 52 17.23 7.92 -18.23
CA PRO A 52 16.85 9.13 -18.95
C PRO A 52 18.06 10.06 -19.11
N ARG A 53 18.13 10.71 -20.27
CA ARG A 53 19.16 11.71 -20.58
C ARG A 53 18.51 13.06 -20.82
N LYS A 54 19.28 14.13 -20.64
CA LYS A 54 18.79 15.49 -20.91
C LYS A 54 18.25 15.58 -22.34
N GLY A 55 16.99 15.95 -22.49
CA GLY A 55 16.30 16.03 -23.79
C GLY A 55 15.68 14.72 -24.29
N GLN A 56 15.79 13.63 -23.54
CA GLN A 56 15.19 12.33 -23.84
C GLN A 56 14.46 11.81 -22.58
N PRO A 57 13.28 12.36 -22.26
CA PRO A 57 12.50 11.88 -21.13
C PRO A 57 11.98 10.47 -21.40
N SER A 58 12.08 9.58 -20.42
CA SER A 58 11.43 8.27 -20.48
C SER A 58 9.98 8.37 -20.02
N LYS A 59 9.10 7.58 -20.63
CA LYS A 59 7.78 7.28 -20.09
C LYS A 59 7.52 5.79 -20.24
N SER A 60 7.37 5.09 -19.12
CA SER A 60 7.04 3.68 -19.10
C SER A 60 6.12 3.36 -17.93
N GLU A 61 5.29 2.33 -18.09
CA GLU A 61 4.43 1.82 -17.03
C GLU A 61 4.89 0.40 -16.68
N TRP A 62 5.02 0.15 -15.39
CA TRP A 62 5.37 -1.15 -14.85
C TRP A 62 4.17 -1.74 -14.12
N SER A 63 4.02 -3.06 -14.24
CA SER A 63 3.02 -3.86 -13.53
C SER A 63 3.68 -5.14 -13.05
N PHE A 64 3.44 -5.49 -11.81
CA PHE A 64 3.92 -6.72 -11.18
C PHE A 64 2.72 -7.39 -10.52
N ASP A 65 2.42 -8.62 -10.92
CA ASP A 65 1.32 -9.42 -10.38
C ASP A 65 1.85 -10.44 -9.34
N ASP A 66 0.98 -10.84 -8.43
CA ASP A 66 1.21 -11.86 -7.40
C ASP A 66 2.43 -11.61 -6.50
N VAL A 67 2.65 -10.33 -6.15
CA VAL A 67 3.76 -9.88 -5.32
C VAL A 67 3.44 -10.01 -3.82
N SER A 68 4.34 -10.60 -3.03
CA SER A 68 4.16 -10.71 -1.58
C SER A 68 4.12 -9.35 -0.88
N LEU A 69 3.15 -9.16 0.03
CA LEU A 69 3.04 -7.99 0.90
C LEU A 69 3.77 -8.18 2.24
N GLY A 70 4.47 -9.28 2.46
CA GLY A 70 5.04 -9.62 3.76
C GLY A 70 5.99 -8.56 4.33
N VAL A 71 6.96 -8.10 3.52
CA VAL A 71 7.92 -7.05 3.93
C VAL A 71 7.21 -5.71 4.11
N PHE A 72 6.28 -5.37 3.22
CA PHE A 72 5.44 -4.18 3.34
C PHE A 72 4.66 -4.17 4.67
N LEU A 73 3.93 -5.24 5.00
CA LEU A 73 3.17 -5.34 6.25
C LEU A 73 4.09 -5.28 7.48
N GLN A 74 5.24 -5.95 7.43
CA GLN A 74 6.25 -5.85 8.48
C GLN A 74 6.67 -4.38 8.70
N GLN A 75 6.90 -3.63 7.63
CA GLN A 75 7.30 -2.23 7.72
C GLN A 75 6.20 -1.33 8.30
N LEU A 76 4.92 -1.62 8.08
CA LEU A 76 3.82 -0.91 8.74
C LEU A 76 3.86 -1.10 10.26
N HIS A 77 4.12 -2.32 10.71
CA HIS A 77 4.28 -2.63 12.13
C HIS A 77 5.49 -1.94 12.75
N GLU A 78 6.64 -1.98 12.07
CA GLU A 78 7.87 -1.35 12.55
C GLU A 78 7.73 0.17 12.67
N GLN A 79 7.04 0.80 11.73
CA GLN A 79 6.74 2.24 11.75
C GLN A 79 5.59 2.62 12.68
N ARG A 80 4.82 1.64 13.18
CA ARG A 80 3.65 1.85 14.05
C ARG A 80 2.57 2.75 13.43
N ILE A 81 2.34 2.61 12.13
CA ILE A 81 1.37 3.39 11.35
C ILE A 81 0.16 2.56 10.93
N LEU A 82 -0.21 1.54 11.71
CA LEU A 82 -1.24 0.56 11.34
C LEU A 82 -2.65 1.13 11.27
N ASP A 83 -2.97 2.14 12.09
CA ASP A 83 -4.23 2.88 11.98
C ASP A 83 -4.30 3.65 10.67
N THR A 84 -3.29 4.48 10.38
CA THR A 84 -3.19 5.20 9.10
C THR A 84 -3.17 4.25 7.91
N ALA A 85 -2.56 3.08 8.04
CA ALA A 85 -2.56 2.07 7.00
C ALA A 85 -3.95 1.48 6.78
N LEU A 86 -4.71 1.18 7.84
CA LEU A 86 -6.09 0.72 7.69
C LEU A 86 -6.93 1.78 6.97
N ASP A 87 -6.83 3.04 7.38
CA ASP A 87 -7.60 4.14 6.79
C ASP A 87 -7.25 4.29 5.30
N ALA A 88 -5.96 4.37 4.97
CA ALA A 88 -5.50 4.55 3.59
C ALA A 88 -5.77 3.33 2.69
N MET A 89 -5.62 2.11 3.23
CA MET A 89 -5.83 0.86 2.48
C MET A 89 -7.31 0.50 2.34
N SER A 90 -8.21 1.11 3.12
CA SER A 90 -9.65 0.87 3.00
C SER A 90 -10.42 2.01 2.31
N ALA A 91 -9.78 3.17 2.10
CA ALA A 91 -10.41 4.36 1.52
C ALA A 91 -11.10 4.13 0.15
N GLU A 92 -10.45 3.38 -0.75
CA GLU A 92 -11.01 3.01 -2.07
C GLU A 92 -11.37 1.52 -2.13
N MET A 93 -11.77 0.93 -1.01
CA MET A 93 -12.15 -0.48 -0.97
C MET A 93 -13.58 -0.68 -1.52
N ASN A 94 -13.67 -1.62 -2.44
CA ASN A 94 -14.90 -2.28 -2.87
C ASN A 94 -14.92 -3.70 -2.26
N GLU A 95 -16.08 -4.35 -2.19
CA GLU A 95 -16.31 -5.63 -1.47
C GLU A 95 -15.14 -6.63 -1.52
N ASN A 96 -14.54 -6.84 -2.70
CA ASN A 96 -13.47 -7.82 -2.91
C ASN A 96 -12.19 -7.21 -3.48
N THR A 97 -12.04 -5.88 -3.51
CA THR A 97 -10.84 -5.24 -4.08
C THR A 97 -10.57 -3.91 -3.43
N THR A 98 -9.33 -3.66 -3.03
CA THR A 98 -8.88 -2.34 -2.61
C THR A 98 -7.73 -1.86 -3.47
N THR A 99 -7.58 -0.55 -3.56
CA THR A 99 -6.46 0.10 -4.22
C THR A 99 -5.98 1.28 -3.40
N PHE A 100 -4.67 1.38 -3.21
CA PHE A 100 -4.05 2.48 -2.48
C PHE A 100 -2.67 2.77 -3.06
N SER A 101 -2.07 3.89 -2.65
CA SER A 101 -0.77 4.32 -3.15
C SER A 101 0.21 4.54 -2.00
N ILE A 102 1.50 4.33 -2.28
CA ILE A 102 2.59 4.69 -1.37
C ILE A 102 3.67 5.48 -2.12
N GLY A 103 4.32 6.42 -1.44
CA GLY A 103 5.35 7.27 -2.05
C GLY A 103 6.64 6.52 -2.36
N ARG A 104 7.15 6.64 -3.59
CA ARG A 104 8.43 5.98 -3.99
C ARG A 104 9.63 6.52 -3.21
N GLN A 105 9.64 7.80 -2.86
CA GLN A 105 10.74 8.41 -2.09
C GLN A 105 10.87 7.83 -0.68
N ALA A 106 9.73 7.51 -0.03
CA ALA A 106 9.77 6.84 1.26
C ALA A 106 10.30 5.41 1.12
N ALA A 107 9.88 4.70 0.06
CA ALA A 107 10.32 3.34 -0.23
C ALA A 107 11.83 3.21 -0.46
N VAL A 108 12.48 4.23 -1.04
CA VAL A 108 13.96 4.30 -1.15
C VAL A 108 14.64 4.15 0.22
N ALA A 109 14.04 4.68 1.28
CA ALA A 109 14.53 4.58 2.65
C ALA A 109 13.98 3.35 3.41
N GLY A 110 13.27 2.45 2.73
CA GLY A 110 12.55 1.33 3.33
C GLY A 110 11.36 1.73 4.20
N LYS A 111 10.84 2.96 4.03
CA LYS A 111 9.71 3.49 4.78
C LYS A 111 8.44 3.48 3.95
N ILE A 112 7.30 3.58 4.63
CA ILE A 112 5.99 3.63 4.01
C ILE A 112 5.37 4.98 4.34
N ALA A 113 4.98 5.70 3.30
CA ALA A 113 4.23 6.93 3.41
C ALA A 113 3.06 6.88 2.44
N PHE A 114 1.84 7.04 2.96
CA PHE A 114 0.64 7.19 2.16
C PHE A 114 0.57 8.64 1.68
N PRO A 115 0.55 8.90 0.36
CA PRO A 115 0.37 10.25 -0.16
C PRO A 115 -1.03 10.75 0.19
N ILE A 116 -1.17 12.07 0.23
CA ILE A 116 -2.48 12.71 0.45
C ILE A 116 -3.37 12.42 -0.77
N PRO A 117 -4.64 12.03 -0.60
CA PRO A 117 -5.55 11.83 -1.72
C PRO A 117 -5.61 13.06 -2.64
N GLY A 118 -5.42 12.84 -3.95
CA GLY A 118 -5.39 13.89 -4.95
C GLY A 118 -4.05 14.63 -5.10
N ASP A 119 -3.04 14.32 -4.29
CA ASP A 119 -1.68 14.84 -4.43
C ASP A 119 -0.78 13.83 -5.16
N GLU A 120 0.06 14.35 -6.07
CA GLU A 120 1.08 13.55 -6.75
C GLU A 120 2.46 13.89 -6.15
N PRO A 121 2.97 13.05 -5.23
CA PRO A 121 4.23 13.35 -4.57
C PRO A 121 5.38 13.39 -5.57
N VAL A 122 6.37 14.24 -5.27
CA VAL A 122 7.60 14.32 -6.06
C VAL A 122 8.25 12.95 -6.13
N GLY A 123 8.55 12.52 -7.35
CA GLY A 123 9.11 11.20 -7.59
C GLY A 123 8.07 10.09 -7.53
N GLY A 124 6.77 10.35 -7.63
CA GLY A 124 5.70 9.40 -7.95
C GLY A 124 5.37 8.35 -6.88
N VAL A 125 4.49 7.42 -7.23
CA VAL A 125 3.91 6.43 -6.31
C VAL A 125 4.04 4.99 -6.82
N PHE A 126 4.00 4.05 -5.89
CA PHE A 126 3.62 2.66 -6.16
C PHE A 126 2.14 2.51 -5.84
N LYS A 127 1.35 2.15 -6.84
CA LYS A 127 -0.08 1.86 -6.70
C LYS A 127 -0.22 0.37 -6.46
N ILE A 128 -0.86 0.00 -5.35
CA ILE A 128 -1.03 -1.38 -4.91
C ILE A 128 -2.51 -1.70 -4.97
N THR A 129 -2.86 -2.76 -5.67
CA THR A 129 -4.21 -3.31 -5.74
C THR A 129 -4.20 -4.69 -5.13
N ILE A 130 -5.15 -4.96 -4.23
CA ILE A 130 -5.35 -6.25 -3.59
C ILE A 130 -6.77 -6.70 -3.93
N SER A 131 -6.93 -7.94 -4.40
CA SER A 131 -8.23 -8.51 -4.73
C SER A 131 -8.39 -9.88 -4.08
N GLY A 132 -9.56 -10.17 -3.52
CA GLY A 132 -9.88 -11.46 -2.90
C GLY A 132 -11.17 -11.38 -2.08
N LYS A 133 -11.67 -12.55 -1.67
CA LYS A 133 -12.88 -12.62 -0.82
C LYS A 133 -12.54 -12.25 0.63
N GLU A 134 -13.50 -11.65 1.33
CA GLU A 134 -13.36 -11.29 2.75
C GLU A 134 -12.11 -10.40 2.98
N LEU A 135 -11.89 -9.48 2.04
CA LEU A 135 -10.73 -8.58 2.03
C LEU A 135 -10.74 -7.62 3.22
N ASP A 136 -11.92 -7.25 3.70
CA ASP A 136 -12.14 -6.39 4.86
C ASP A 136 -11.64 -7.05 6.14
N ASP A 137 -11.98 -8.32 6.34
CA ASP A 137 -11.49 -9.11 7.48
C ASP A 137 -9.98 -9.32 7.40
N TRP A 138 -9.46 -9.62 6.21
CA TRP A 138 -8.02 -9.77 6.00
C TRP A 138 -7.26 -8.46 6.26
N LEU A 139 -7.76 -7.31 5.80
CA LEU A 139 -7.15 -5.99 6.04
C LEU A 139 -7.17 -5.63 7.54
N GLN A 140 -8.27 -5.91 8.23
CA GLN A 140 -8.35 -5.70 9.68
C GLN A 140 -7.36 -6.58 10.43
N ALA A 141 -7.20 -7.84 10.03
CA ALA A 141 -6.22 -8.75 10.60
C ALA A 141 -4.77 -8.31 10.32
N ALA A 142 -4.48 -7.89 9.08
CA ALA A 142 -3.17 -7.43 8.65
C ALA A 142 -2.73 -6.11 9.29
N THR A 143 -3.69 -5.27 9.69
CA THR A 143 -3.43 -3.99 10.38
C THR A 143 -3.67 -4.06 11.89
N TRP A 144 -3.90 -5.25 12.45
CA TRP A 144 -4.21 -5.37 13.87
C TRP A 144 -3.00 -5.06 14.76
N HIS A 145 -3.25 -4.32 15.85
CA HIS A 145 -2.28 -4.14 16.94
C HIS A 145 -2.98 -4.09 18.30
N SER A 146 -2.20 -4.29 19.37
CA SER A 146 -2.70 -4.37 20.75
C SER A 146 -3.46 -3.13 21.23
N GLY A 147 -3.19 -1.95 20.66
CA GLY A 147 -3.92 -0.71 20.95
C GLY A 147 -5.42 -0.83 20.65
N ARG A 148 -5.80 -1.59 19.61
CA ARG A 148 -7.21 -1.83 19.26
C ARG A 148 -7.96 -2.76 20.20
N GLY A 149 -7.25 -3.45 21.10
CA GLY A 149 -7.90 -4.21 22.17
C GLY A 149 -8.57 -3.31 23.22
N GLN A 150 -8.14 -2.05 23.35
CA GLN A 150 -8.76 -1.08 24.26
C GLN A 150 -9.69 -0.09 23.55
N VAL A 151 -9.35 0.31 22.31
CA VAL A 151 -10.20 1.17 21.48
C VAL A 151 -10.35 0.50 20.10
N PRO A 152 -11.43 -0.28 19.88
CA PRO A 152 -11.67 -0.94 18.60
C PRO A 152 -11.78 0.09 17.47
N ARG A 153 -11.26 -0.27 16.29
CA ARG A 153 -11.48 0.45 15.03
C ARG A 153 -11.83 -0.55 13.94
N HIS A 154 -12.87 -0.23 13.17
CA HIS A 154 -13.34 -1.05 12.06
C HIS A 154 -13.27 -0.27 10.74
N ILE A 155 -13.22 -0.99 9.63
CA ILE A 155 -13.36 -0.36 8.31
C ILE A 155 -14.74 0.31 8.25
N ASN A 156 -14.80 1.54 7.75
CA ASN A 156 -15.99 2.42 7.75
C ASN A 156 -16.43 2.99 9.12
N ASP A 157 -15.63 2.90 10.18
CA ASP A 157 -16.00 3.52 11.47
C ASP A 157 -16.19 5.05 11.34
N GLU A 158 -15.40 5.71 10.47
CA GLU A 158 -15.51 7.14 10.16
C GLU A 158 -16.79 7.51 9.38
N ARG A 159 -17.46 6.57 8.70
CA ARG A 159 -18.78 6.83 8.06
C ARG A 159 -19.92 6.96 9.08
N SER A 160 -19.64 6.73 10.35
CA SER A 160 -20.56 7.01 11.45
C SER A 160 -20.61 8.50 11.80
N MET A 161 -19.81 9.35 11.15
CA MET A 161 -19.83 10.80 11.30
C MET A 161 -19.99 11.49 9.94
N ASP A 162 -20.83 12.52 9.88
CA ASP A 162 -20.93 13.38 8.70
C ASP A 162 -19.74 14.36 8.62
N ASP A 163 -19.63 15.09 7.50
CA ASP A 163 -18.57 16.09 7.29
C ASP A 163 -18.61 17.26 8.32
N ASP A 164 -19.69 17.37 9.09
CA ASP A 164 -19.89 18.35 10.17
C ASP A 164 -19.57 17.78 11.57
N GLY A 165 -19.20 16.49 11.67
CA GLY A 165 -18.79 15.82 12.90
C GLY A 165 -19.94 15.28 13.76
N GLU A 166 -21.17 15.26 13.25
CA GLU A 166 -22.34 14.70 13.93
C GLU A 166 -22.47 13.20 13.67
N ALA A 167 -22.93 12.46 14.69
CA ALA A 167 -23.09 11.01 14.58
C ALA A 167 -24.28 10.65 13.67
N THR A 168 -24.03 9.89 12.60
CA THR A 168 -25.05 9.46 11.64
C THR A 168 -25.93 8.38 12.29
N THR A 169 -27.05 8.76 12.90
CA THR A 169 -28.08 7.80 13.32
C THR A 169 -28.97 7.43 12.14
N TRP A 170 -29.15 6.12 11.89
CA TRP A 170 -30.09 5.57 10.92
C TRP A 170 -31.47 6.24 11.03
N VAL A 171 -32.00 6.75 9.92
CA VAL A 171 -33.40 7.16 9.77
C VAL A 171 -34.17 6.06 9.06
#